data_AF-A0A6M9PR53-F1
#
_entry.id   AF-A0A6M9PR53-F1
#
_cell.length_a   1.000
_cell.length_b   1.000
_cell.length_c   1.000
_cell.angle_alpha   90.00
_cell.angle_beta   90.00
_cell.angle_gamma   90.00
#
_symmetry.space_group_name_H-M   'P 1'
#
loop_
_entity.id
_entity.type
_entity.pdbx_description
1 polymer ?
#
loop_
_entity_poly.entity_id
_entity_poly.type
_entity_poly.pdbx_seq_one_letter_code
_entity_poly.pdbx_strand_id
1 'polypeptide(L)'
;MAPALKVEQTIQEWGNGLGVRITSPVAKAAHFSKGVPISVEVVKDGVLLRVVGKPKLSLSQKLKAFDPETHGGEVMTSTPIGKEII
;
A
#
# COMPACT_ATOMS: atom_id res chain seq x y z
N MET A 1 -17.86 14.53 -9.59
CA MET A 1 -17.63 13.08 -9.81
C MET A 1 -18.56 12.33 -8.88
N ALA A 2 -19.51 11.56 -9.39
CA ALA A 2 -20.42 10.79 -8.54
C ALA A 2 -19.62 9.72 -7.77
N PRO A 3 -19.97 9.41 -6.50
CA PRO A 3 -19.29 8.35 -5.77
C PRO A 3 -19.59 7.01 -6.44
N ALA A 4 -18.56 6.19 -6.66
CA ALA A 4 -18.72 4.84 -7.22
C ALA A 4 -19.59 3.93 -6.31
N LEU A 5 -19.73 4.27 -5.03
CA LEU A 5 -20.56 3.58 -4.05
C LEU A 5 -20.93 4.55 -2.90
N LYS A 6 -22.22 4.66 -2.56
CA LYS A 6 -22.70 5.39 -1.37
C LYS A 6 -23.32 4.40 -0.39
N VAL A 7 -22.92 4.45 0.88
CA VAL A 7 -23.51 3.69 1.98
C VAL A 7 -23.74 4.65 3.13
N GLU A 8 -24.92 4.58 3.74
CA GLU A 8 -25.27 5.40 4.91
C GLU A 8 -25.06 4.59 6.18
N GLN A 9 -24.33 5.15 7.15
CA GLN A 9 -24.02 4.51 8.41
C GLN A 9 -23.90 5.55 9.52
N THR A 10 -24.13 5.12 10.75
CA THR A 10 -23.95 5.94 11.95
C THR A 10 -22.57 5.68 12.54
N ILE A 11 -21.88 6.75 12.93
CA ILE A 11 -20.62 6.66 13.68
C ILE A 11 -20.85 5.88 14.97
N GLN A 12 -19.97 4.91 15.24
CA GLN A 12 -20.03 4.08 16.44
C GLN A 12 -18.91 4.46 17.41
N GLU A 13 -19.05 4.10 18.68
CA GLU A 13 -17.93 4.17 19.63
C GLU A 13 -16.99 2.97 19.42
N TRP A 14 -15.69 3.24 19.45
CA TRP A 14 -14.65 2.21 19.38
C TRP A 14 -13.51 2.56 20.36
N GLY A 15 -13.54 1.94 21.53
CA GLY A 15 -12.60 2.24 22.62
C GLY A 15 -12.76 3.70 23.06
N ASN A 16 -11.67 4.47 23.01
CA ASN A 16 -11.65 5.88 23.40
C ASN A 16 -11.98 6.85 22.26
N GLY A 17 -12.48 6.35 21.12
CA GLY A 17 -12.70 7.16 19.93
C GLY A 17 -13.94 6.78 19.14
N LEU A 18 -14.14 7.49 18.03
CA LEU A 18 -15.22 7.26 17.08
C LEU A 18 -14.74 6.36 15.94
N GLY A 19 -15.58 5.42 15.53
CA GLY A 19 -15.31 4.45 14.47
C GLY A 19 -16.41 4.44 13.41
N VAL A 20 -16.00 4.29 12.15
CA VAL A 20 -16.90 4.04 11.01
C VAL A 20 -16.55 2.69 10.40
N ARG A 21 -17.55 1.85 10.15
CA ARG A 21 -17.33 0.51 9.60
C ARG A 21 -17.14 0.57 8.08
N ILE A 22 -15.91 0.37 7.63
CA ILE A 22 -15.64 0.15 6.22
C ILE A 22 -16.10 -1.28 5.83
N THR A 23 -17.25 -1.38 5.15
CA THR A 23 -17.78 -2.67 4.68
C THR A 23 -16.94 -3.22 3.53
N SER A 24 -17.05 -4.53 3.26
CA SER A 24 -16.25 -5.19 2.21
C SER A 24 -16.36 -4.51 0.83
N PRO A 25 -17.55 -4.08 0.35
CA PRO A 25 -17.65 -3.37 -0.92
C PRO A 25 -16.91 -2.03 -0.92
N VAL A 26 -17.02 -1.24 0.16
CA VAL A 26 -16.34 0.05 0.30
C VAL A 26 -14.82 -0.16 0.37
N ALA A 27 -14.35 -1.13 1.14
CA ALA A 27 -12.93 -1.45 1.26
C ALA A 27 -12.31 -1.83 -0.09
N LYS A 28 -13.00 -2.67 -0.88
CA LYS A 28 -12.56 -3.08 -2.21
C LYS A 28 -12.51 -1.89 -3.18
N ALA A 29 -13.55 -1.06 -3.20
CA ALA A 29 -13.60 0.11 -4.07
C ALA A 29 -12.53 1.17 -3.71
N ALA A 30 -12.20 1.30 -2.42
CA ALA A 30 -11.18 2.23 -1.92
C ALA A 30 -9.76 1.63 -1.85
N HIS A 31 -9.58 0.38 -2.28
CA HIS A 31 -8.32 -0.37 -2.15
C HIS A 31 -7.76 -0.43 -0.71
N PHE A 32 -8.64 -0.39 0.29
CA PHE A 32 -8.26 -0.57 1.69
C PHE A 32 -8.06 -2.05 2.01
N SER A 33 -6.92 -2.36 2.63
CA SER A 33 -6.59 -3.69 3.14
C SER A 33 -6.07 -3.56 4.58
N LYS A 34 -6.17 -4.63 5.36
CA LYS A 34 -5.68 -4.64 6.75
C LYS A 34 -4.19 -4.26 6.77
N GLY A 35 -3.84 -3.30 7.61
CA GLY A 35 -2.45 -2.83 7.78
C GLY A 35 -1.96 -1.85 6.71
N VAL A 36 -2.82 -1.43 5.77
CA VAL A 36 -2.48 -0.34 4.84
C VAL A 36 -2.48 0.98 5.60
N PRO A 37 -1.40 1.77 5.53
CA PRO A 37 -1.38 3.08 6.14
C PRO A 37 -2.29 4.03 5.35
N ILE A 38 -3.05 4.85 6.07
CA ILE A 38 -3.99 5.83 5.48
C ILE A 38 -3.72 7.22 6.07
N SER A 39 -4.01 8.24 5.27
CA SER A 39 -4.14 9.63 5.70
C SER A 39 -5.61 9.94 5.91
N VAL A 40 -5.88 10.78 6.91
CA VAL A 40 -7.21 11.29 7.24
C VAL A 40 -7.13 12.80 7.18
N GLU A 41 -7.91 13.40 6.29
CA GLU A 41 -7.93 14.84 6.06
C GLU A 41 -9.35 15.37 6.27
N VAL A 42 -9.46 16.51 6.98
CA VAL A 42 -10.71 17.24 7.11
C VAL A 42 -10.83 18.19 5.94
N VAL A 43 -11.89 18.05 5.14
CA VAL A 43 -12.22 18.89 3.99
C VAL A 43 -13.55 19.61 4.26
N LYS A 44 -13.89 20.60 3.43
CA LYS A 44 -15.10 21.44 3.64
C LYS A 44 -16.39 20.65 3.86
N ASP A 45 -16.55 19.52 3.16
CA ASP A 45 -17.77 18.72 3.17
C ASP A 45 -17.62 17.38 3.92
N GLY A 46 -16.57 17.21 4.73
CA GLY A 46 -16.41 16.02 5.57
C GLY A 46 -14.97 15.56 5.75
N VAL A 47 -14.79 14.24 5.83
CA VAL A 47 -13.48 13.62 6.05
C VAL A 47 -13.10 12.79 4.83
N LEU A 48 -11.89 13.01 4.31
CA LEU A 48 -11.32 12.25 3.21
C LEU A 48 -10.27 11.28 3.76
N LEU A 49 -10.43 9.99 3.47
CA LEU A 49 -9.41 8.98 3.76
C LEU A 49 -8.70 8.59 2.46
N ARG A 50 -7.36 8.64 2.45
CA ARG A 50 -6.54 8.19 1.31
C ARG A 50 -5.47 7.21 1.75
N VAL A 51 -5.26 6.15 0.97
CA VAL A 51 -4.11 5.26 1.15
C VAL A 51 -2.84 6.10 1.00
N VAL A 52 -1.93 5.99 1.97
CA VAL A 52 -0.59 6.59 1.89
C VAL A 52 0.45 5.51 1.63
N GLY A 53 1.57 5.92 1.06
CA GLY A 53 2.67 5.03 0.71
C GLY A 53 2.65 4.59 -0.75
N LYS A 54 3.81 4.13 -1.22
CA LYS A 54 3.94 3.61 -2.59
C LYS A 54 3.10 2.34 -2.69
N PRO A 55 2.17 2.23 -3.65
CA PRO A 55 1.45 0.99 -3.86
C PRO A 55 2.45 -0.13 -4.09
N LYS A 56 2.20 -1.32 -3.53
CA LYS A 56 2.98 -2.51 -3.89
C LYS A 56 2.80 -2.71 -5.39
N LEU A 57 3.85 -2.37 -6.15
CA LEU A 57 3.85 -2.55 -7.60
C LEU A 57 3.55 -4.01 -7.91
N SER A 58 2.59 -4.23 -8.80
CA SER A 58 2.35 -5.55 -9.40
C SER A 58 3.61 -6.05 -10.10
N LEU A 59 3.70 -7.36 -10.33
CA LEU A 59 4.84 -7.94 -11.06
C LEU A 59 5.05 -7.24 -12.41
N SER A 60 4.00 -7.03 -13.18
CA SER A 60 4.05 -6.33 -14.47
C SER A 60 4.58 -4.89 -14.36
N GLN A 61 4.20 -4.17 -13.30
CA GLN A 61 4.70 -2.81 -13.05
C GLN A 61 6.16 -2.81 -12.59
N LYS A 62 6.58 -3.79 -11.78
CA LYS A 62 7.98 -3.96 -11.39
C LYS A 62 8.87 -4.25 -12.60
N LEU A 63 8.43 -5.15 -13.48
CA LEU A 63 9.14 -5.46 -14.73
C LEU A 63 9.24 -4.25 -15.64
N LYS A 64 8.17 -3.44 -15.74
CA LYS A 64 8.20 -2.19 -16.52
C LYS A 64 9.17 -1.15 -15.95
N ALA A 65 9.37 -1.13 -14.63
CA ALA A 65 10.30 -0.25 -13.95
C ALA A 65 11.72 -0.83 -13.83
N PHE A 66 11.97 -2.04 -14.34
CA PHE A 66 13.28 -2.68 -14.30
C PHE A 66 14.20 -2.04 -15.35
N ASP A 67 15.26 -1.41 -14.86
CA ASP A 67 16.37 -0.90 -15.67
C ASP A 67 17.55 -1.90 -15.60
N PRO A 68 17.93 -2.57 -16.71
CA PRO A 68 19.03 -3.54 -16.73
C PRO A 68 20.40 -2.97 -16.36
N GLU A 69 20.66 -1.68 -16.60
CA GLU A 69 21.95 -1.07 -16.27
C GLU A 69 22.08 -0.82 -14.76
N THR A 70 20.97 -0.45 -14.10
CA THR A 70 20.92 -0.16 -12.67
C THR A 70 20.63 -1.39 -11.80
N HIS A 71 19.81 -2.32 -12.31
CA HIS A 71 19.30 -3.47 -11.55
C HIS A 71 19.81 -4.83 -12.05
N GLY A 72 20.60 -4.84 -13.12
CA GLY A 72 21.27 -6.04 -13.63
C GLY A 72 22.53 -6.38 -12.84
N GLY A 73 23.10 -7.54 -13.16
CA GLY A 73 24.33 -8.05 -12.55
C GLY A 73 24.07 -8.90 -11.31
N GLU A 74 24.54 -10.14 -11.34
CA GLU A 74 24.61 -10.98 -10.14
C GLU A 74 25.93 -10.68 -9.43
N VAL A 75 25.87 -10.03 -8.26
CA VAL A 75 27.06 -9.72 -7.48
C VAL A 75 27.37 -10.89 -6.55
N MET A 76 28.26 -11.78 -7.01
CA MET A 76 28.78 -12.91 -6.25
C MET A 76 30.09 -12.56 -5.52
N THR A 77 30.14 -11.40 -4.85
CA THR A 77 31.29 -11.05 -4.02
C THR A 77 31.29 -11.93 -2.77
N SER A 78 32.09 -12.99 -2.80
CA SER A 78 32.43 -13.81 -1.64
C SER A 78 33.92 -13.72 -1.35
N THR A 79 34.30 -13.89 -0.10
CA THR A 79 35.71 -14.08 0.26
C THR A 79 36.13 -15.51 -0.08
N PRO A 80 37.36 -15.74 -0.57
CA PRO A 80 37.89 -17.10 -0.73
C PRO A 80 37.88 -17.84 0.62
N ILE A 81 37.25 -19.01 0.68
CA ILE A 81 37.17 -19.85 1.89
C ILE A 81 38.09 -21.08 1.78
N GLY A 82 38.73 -21.30 0.63
CA GLY A 82 39.58 -22.46 0.34
C GLY A 82 41.08 -22.16 0.27
N LYS A 83 41.90 -23.19 0.52
CA LYS A 83 43.37 -23.18 0.40
C LYS A 83 43.80 -23.76 -0.96
N GLU A 84 43.36 -23.16 -2.05
CA GLU A 84 43.82 -23.56 -3.38
C GLU A 84 45.20 -22.93 -3.62
N ILE A 85 46.24 -23.74 -3.38
CA ILE A 85 47.63 -23.40 -3.67
C ILE A 85 47.83 -23.57 -5.19
N ILE A 86 48.38 -22.53 -5.83
CA ILE A 86 48.77 -22.51 -7.25
C ILE A 86 49.87 -23.54 -7.51
#